data_AF-A0A2T2VVL4-F1
#
_entry.id   AF-A0A2T2VVL4-F1
#
_cell.length_a   1.000
_cell.length_b   1.000
_cell.length_c   1.000
_cell.angle_alpha   90.00
_cell.angle_beta   90.00
_cell.angle_gamma   90.00
#
_symmetry.space_group_name_H-M   'P 1'
#
loop_
_entity.id
_entity.type
_entity.pdbx_description
1 polymer ?
#
loop_
_entity_poly.entity_id
_entity_poly.type
_entity_poly.pdbx_seq_one_letter_code
_entity_poly.pdbx_strand_id
1 'polypeptide(L)'
;MTPLGGFVKENILVTIAFDKNSNEFLGINTFGIRMRHEIFDQMLSEKRSVFHVMEHLSDCNFDPEFFKSYETEIISNFNAVQHTDIKPKKKSWSRIFNNLIAK
;
A
#
# COMPACT_ATOMS: atom_id res chain seq x y z
N MET A 1 42.19 7.57 -6.33
CA MET A 1 41.02 7.23 -7.16
C MET A 1 39.99 6.60 -6.25
N THR A 2 39.19 7.44 -5.61
CA THR A 2 38.16 7.02 -4.64
C THR A 2 36.85 6.93 -5.41
N PRO A 3 36.15 5.78 -5.43
CA PRO A 3 34.83 5.75 -6.02
C PRO A 3 33.91 6.60 -5.12
N LEU A 4 33.45 7.74 -5.65
CA LEU A 4 32.32 8.47 -5.08
C LEU A 4 31.10 7.56 -5.19
N GLY A 5 30.56 7.17 -4.04
CA GLY A 5 29.43 6.27 -3.92
C GLY A 5 28.30 6.68 -4.86
N GLY A 6 27.99 5.81 -5.82
CA GLY A 6 26.79 5.94 -6.64
C GLY A 6 25.58 5.87 -5.73
N PHE A 7 24.76 6.92 -5.76
CA PHE A 7 23.42 6.88 -5.20
C PHE A 7 22.65 5.75 -5.88
N VAL A 8 22.43 4.64 -5.16
CA VAL A 8 21.48 3.63 -5.59
C VAL A 8 20.10 4.27 -5.47
N LYS A 9 19.59 4.79 -6.58
CA LYS A 9 18.19 5.23 -6.67
C LYS A 9 17.35 3.97 -6.52
N GLU A 10 16.73 3.79 -5.36
CA GLU A 10 15.83 2.66 -5.11
C GLU A 10 14.69 2.73 -6.15
N ASN A 11 14.65 1.78 -7.08
CA ASN A 11 13.58 1.69 -8.07
C ASN A 11 12.36 1.07 -7.40
N ILE A 12 11.51 1.93 -6.86
CA ILE A 12 10.29 1.54 -6.14
C ILE A 12 9.11 1.73 -7.07
N LEU A 13 8.32 0.67 -7.22
CA LEU A 13 7.15 0.68 -8.08
C LEU A 13 6.00 -0.03 -7.38
N VAL A 14 4.83 0.61 -7.39
CA VAL A 14 3.58 0.01 -6.95
C VAL A 14 2.60 0.10 -8.09
N THR A 15 1.94 -1.02 -8.38
CA THR A 15 0.87 -1.10 -9.37
C THR A 15 -0.34 -1.75 -8.73
N ILE A 16 -1.49 -1.11 -8.87
CA ILE A 16 -2.74 -1.55 -8.25
C ILE A 16 -3.75 -1.78 -9.36
N ALA A 17 -4.31 -2.98 -9.40
CA ALA A 17 -5.35 -3.39 -10.34
C ALA A 17 -6.70 -3.36 -9.64
N PHE A 18 -7.68 -2.72 -10.27
CA PHE A 18 -9.05 -2.65 -9.79
C PHE A 18 -10.03 -2.49 -10.96
N ASP A 19 -11.27 -2.94 -10.78
CA ASP A 19 -12.33 -2.74 -11.75
C ASP A 19 -12.79 -1.28 -11.74
N LYS A 20 -12.82 -0.62 -12.89
CA LYS A 20 -13.14 0.82 -12.98
C LYS A 20 -14.62 1.14 -12.75
N ASN A 21 -15.51 0.16 -12.92
CA ASN A 21 -16.95 0.36 -12.77
C ASN A 21 -17.39 0.12 -11.32
N SER A 22 -16.92 -0.96 -10.70
CA SER A 22 -17.26 -1.33 -9.32
C SER A 22 -16.27 -0.80 -8.28
N ASN A 23 -15.09 -0.35 -8.71
CA ASN A 23 -13.94 -0.03 -7.85
C ASN A 23 -13.45 -1.22 -7.03
N GLU A 24 -13.81 -2.45 -7.42
CA GLU A 24 -13.36 -3.69 -6.75
C GLU A 24 -11.85 -3.86 -6.92
N PHE A 25 -11.15 -4.11 -5.82
CA PHE A 25 -9.72 -4.39 -5.83
C PHE A 25 -9.46 -5.78 -6.41
N LEU A 26 -8.64 -5.84 -7.44
CA LEU A 26 -8.29 -7.07 -8.17
C LEU A 26 -6.88 -7.56 -7.84
N GLY A 27 -6.02 -6.68 -7.32
CA GLY A 27 -4.67 -7.07 -6.90
C GLY A 27 -3.70 -5.91 -6.79
N ILE A 28 -2.53 -6.22 -6.24
CA ILE A 28 -1.41 -5.28 -6.11
C ILE A 28 -0.12 -5.99 -6.51
N ASN A 29 0.78 -5.25 -7.15
CA ASN A 29 2.15 -5.65 -7.37
C ASN A 29 3.09 -4.57 -6.84
N THR A 30 4.13 -4.99 -6.12
CA THR A 30 5.09 -4.07 -5.49
C THR A 30 6.52 -4.52 -5.76
N PHE A 31 7.34 -3.61 -6.29
CA PHE A 31 8.78 -3.78 -6.42
C PHE A 31 9.50 -2.88 -5.42
N GLY A 32 10.42 -3.46 -4.65
CA GLY A 32 11.21 -2.72 -3.65
C GLY A 32 10.49 -2.43 -2.33
N ILE A 33 9.24 -2.90 -2.15
CA ILE A 33 8.47 -2.77 -0.90
C ILE A 33 8.07 -4.16 -0.41
N ARG A 34 8.27 -4.42 0.89
CA ARG A 34 7.77 -5.62 1.56
C ARG A 34 6.45 -5.31 2.25
N MET A 35 5.39 -5.96 1.80
CA MET A 35 4.05 -5.83 2.40
C MET A 35 3.54 -7.19 2.89
N ARG A 36 2.59 -7.18 3.83
CA ARG A 36 1.95 -8.38 4.38
C ARG A 36 0.93 -8.94 3.38
N HIS A 37 1.23 -10.11 2.83
CA HIS A 37 0.37 -10.76 1.83
C HIS A 37 -1.00 -11.16 2.41
N GLU A 38 -1.05 -11.59 3.68
CA GLU A 38 -2.29 -12.03 4.35
C GLU A 38 -3.38 -10.97 4.35
N ILE A 39 -3.00 -9.70 4.51
CA ILE A 39 -3.93 -8.57 4.54
C ILE A 39 -4.54 -8.33 3.15
N PHE A 40 -3.71 -8.39 2.10
CA PHE A 40 -4.20 -8.27 0.73
C PHE A 40 -5.05 -9.46 0.31
N ASP A 41 -4.69 -10.67 0.75
CA ASP A 41 -5.47 -11.89 0.49
C ASP A 41 -6.88 -11.79 1.10
N GLN A 42 -6.98 -11.25 2.33
CA GLN A 42 -8.26 -10.95 2.96
C GLN A 42 -9.07 -9.94 2.12
N MET A 43 -8.45 -8.83 1.69
CA MET A 43 -9.12 -7.80 0.88
C MET A 43 -9.60 -8.31 -0.48
N LEU A 44 -8.82 -9.19 -1.12
CA LEU A 44 -9.19 -9.86 -2.37
C LEU A 44 -10.36 -10.82 -2.16
N SER A 45 -10.29 -11.65 -1.13
CA SER A 45 -11.34 -12.62 -0.79
C SER A 45 -12.67 -11.92 -0.44
N GLU A 46 -12.58 -10.78 0.25
CA GLU A 46 -13.74 -9.95 0.62
C GLU A 46 -14.20 -9.00 -0.50
N LYS A 47 -13.53 -8.99 -1.66
CA LYS A 47 -13.84 -8.10 -2.81
C LYS A 47 -13.95 -6.63 -2.40
N ARG A 48 -13.02 -6.18 -1.56
CA ARG A 48 -13.01 -4.81 -1.04
C ARG A 48 -12.74 -3.81 -2.15
N SER A 49 -13.22 -2.58 -1.96
CA SER A 49 -12.92 -1.51 -2.90
C SER A 49 -11.46 -1.08 -2.81
N VAL A 50 -10.87 -0.68 -3.94
CA VAL A 50 -9.54 -0.07 -3.99
C VAL A 50 -9.42 1.13 -3.04
N PHE A 51 -10.51 1.88 -2.81
CA PHE A 51 -10.50 3.00 -1.85
C PHE A 51 -10.23 2.52 -0.42
N HIS A 52 -10.87 1.41 -0.03
CA HIS A 52 -10.64 0.79 1.27
C HIS A 52 -9.20 0.29 1.41
N VAL A 53 -8.63 -0.25 0.33
CA VAL A 53 -7.22 -0.64 0.29
C VAL A 53 -6.30 0.57 0.50
N MET A 54 -6.56 1.69 -0.17
CA MET A 54 -5.76 2.91 -0.01
C MET A 54 -5.87 3.51 1.39
N GLU A 55 -7.05 3.50 2.01
CA GLU A 55 -7.25 3.97 3.38
C GLU A 55 -6.46 3.13 4.40
N HIS A 56 -6.31 1.83 4.15
CA HIS A 56 -5.67 0.87 5.05
C HIS A 56 -4.26 0.44 4.60
N LEU A 57 -3.69 1.11 3.61
CA LEU A 57 -2.37 0.77 3.05
C LEU A 57 -1.27 0.79 4.12
N SER A 58 -1.40 1.68 5.11
CA SER A 58 -0.50 1.80 6.27
C SER A 58 -0.38 0.50 7.07
N ASP A 59 -1.50 -0.22 7.22
CA ASP A 59 -1.60 -1.47 7.97
C ASP A 59 -0.99 -2.65 7.19
N CYS A 60 -0.83 -2.51 5.87
CA CYS A 60 -0.27 -3.54 4.97
C CYS A 60 1.26 -3.62 5.02
N ASN A 61 1.95 -2.68 5.68
CA ASN A 61 3.41 -2.71 5.77
C ASN A 61 3.89 -3.85 6.67
N PHE A 62 4.90 -4.60 6.21
CA PHE A 62 5.42 -5.75 6.96
C PHE A 62 6.09 -5.33 8.27
N ASP A 63 7.02 -4.38 8.19
CA ASP A 63 7.76 -3.86 9.35
C ASP A 63 7.68 -2.32 9.38
N PRO A 64 6.73 -1.76 10.15
CA PRO A 64 6.46 -0.32 10.15
C PRO A 64 7.56 0.50 10.82
N GLU A 65 8.51 -0.13 11.52
CA GLU A 65 9.56 0.53 12.30
C GLU A 65 10.90 0.57 11.55
N PHE A 66 11.16 -0.38 10.65
CA PHE A 66 12.45 -0.51 9.95
C PHE A 66 12.44 -0.14 8.47
N PHE A 67 11.28 -0.04 7.81
CA PHE A 67 11.20 0.32 6.38
C PHE A 67 10.59 1.69 6.15
N LYS A 68 11.06 2.36 5.08
CA LYS A 68 10.49 3.62 4.60
C LYS A 68 9.00 3.41 4.25
N SER A 69 8.13 4.20 4.89
CA SER A 69 6.71 4.26 4.56
C SER A 69 6.52 5.06 3.25
N TYR A 70 6.04 4.41 2.19
CA TYR A 70 5.66 5.06 0.92
C TYR A 70 4.16 5.36 0.82
N GLU A 71 3.40 5.08 1.88
CA GLU A 71 1.94 5.21 1.93
C GLU A 71 1.44 6.60 1.49
N THR A 72 2.08 7.67 1.97
CA THR A 72 1.68 9.05 1.66
C THR A 72 1.92 9.39 0.20
N GLU A 73 3.03 8.95 -0.37
CA GLU A 73 3.38 9.17 -1.78
C GLU A 73 2.43 8.39 -2.70
N ILE A 74 2.13 7.13 -2.36
CA ILE A 74 1.21 6.27 -3.12
C ILE A 74 -0.20 6.88 -3.11
N ILE A 75 -0.72 7.28 -1.94
CA ILE A 75 -2.06 7.86 -1.83
C ILE A 75 -2.13 9.22 -2.52
N SER A 76 -1.11 10.05 -2.39
CA SER A 76 -1.06 11.34 -3.08
C SER A 76 -1.07 11.17 -4.60
N ASN A 77 -0.29 10.23 -5.14
CA ASN A 77 -0.30 9.93 -6.57
C ASN A 77 -1.65 9.37 -7.01
N PHE A 78 -2.23 8.44 -6.24
CA PHE A 78 -3.54 7.87 -6.53
C PHE A 78 -4.63 8.95 -6.56
N ASN A 79 -4.66 9.83 -5.56
CA ASN A 79 -5.59 10.95 -5.50
C ASN A 79 -5.45 11.90 -6.70
N ALA A 80 -4.22 12.18 -7.13
CA ALA A 80 -3.96 13.02 -8.30
C ALA A 80 -4.45 12.37 -9.61
N VAL A 81 -4.23 11.06 -9.77
CA VAL A 81 -4.59 10.33 -11.00
C VAL A 81 -6.07 10.00 -11.08
N GLN A 82 -6.70 9.65 -9.95
CA GLN A 82 -8.11 9.26 -9.88
C GLN A 82 -9.04 10.41 -9.50
N HIS A 83 -8.49 11.60 -9.24
CA HIS A 83 -9.24 12.77 -8.76
C HIS A 83 -10.04 12.49 -7.48
N THR A 84 -9.41 11.87 -6.49
CA THR A 84 -10.00 11.53 -5.18
C THR A 84 -9.35 12.30 -4.02
N ASP A 85 -9.98 12.30 -2.85
CA ASP A 85 -9.45 12.90 -1.59
C ASP A 85 -9.33 11.84 -0.48
N ILE A 86 -8.64 10.73 -0.77
CA ILE A 86 -8.46 9.64 0.20
C ILE A 86 -7.47 10.08 1.26
N LYS A 87 -7.81 9.83 2.54
CA LYS A 87 -6.96 10.10 3.69
C LYS A 87 -6.55 8.77 4.33
N PRO A 88 -5.25 8.49 4.49
CA PRO A 88 -4.80 7.27 5.15
C PRO A 88 -5.32 7.22 6.59
N LYS A 89 -5.81 6.05 7.00
CA LYS A 89 -6.08 5.80 8.42
C LYS A 89 -4.76 5.58 9.15
N LYS A 90 -4.70 6.11 10.37
CA LYS A 90 -3.56 5.84 11.24
C LYS A 90 -3.40 4.34 11.47
N LYS A 91 -2.15 3.89 11.45
CA LYS A 91 -1.76 2.51 11.77
C LYS A 91 -2.42 2.09 13.07
N SER A 92 -3.02 0.90 13.08
CA SER A 92 -3.58 0.30 14.30
C SER A 92 -2.85 -0.98 14.63
N TRP A 93 -2.12 -0.96 15.74
CA TRP A 93 -1.43 -2.13 16.27
C TRP A 93 -2.37 -3.31 16.47
N SER A 94 -3.61 -3.09 16.93
CA SER A 94 -4.61 -4.17 17.04
C SER A 94 -4.94 -4.83 15.69
N ARG A 95 -4.95 -4.10 14.58
CA ARG A 95 -5.17 -4.68 13.24
C ARG A 95 -3.93 -5.42 12.72
N ILE A 96 -2.75 -4.84 12.98
CA ILE A 96 -1.45 -5.41 12.58
C ILE A 96 -1.15 -6.71 13.35
N PHE A 97 -1.42 -6.78 14.65
CA PHE A 97 -1.17 -7.97 15.47
C PHE A 97 -2.14 -9.12 15.20
N ASN A 98 -3.37 -8.80 14.81
CA ASN A 98 -4.36 -9.82 14.49
C ASN A 98 -4.38 -10.18 12.99
N ASN A 99 -3.58 -9.51 12.14
CA ASN A 99 -3.65 -9.62 10.68
C ASN A 99 -5.09 -9.47 10.12
N LEU A 100 -5.91 -8.65 10.78
CA LEU A 100 -7.30 -8.44 10.42
C LEU A 100 -7.54 -6.96 10.15
N ILE A 101 -8.01 -6.65 8.94
CA ILE A 101 -8.53 -5.31 8.66
C ILE A 101 -9.97 -5.22 9.18
N ALA A 102 -10.26 -4.12 9.87
CA ALA A 102 -11.58 -3.87 10.44
C ALA A 102 -12.62 -3.81 9.31
N LYS A 103 -13.79 -4.42 9.56
CA LYS A 103 -14.88 -4.53 8.58
C LYS A 103 -15.36 -3.20 8.04
#